data_AF-A0A8T3T4Z9-F1
#
_entry.id   AF-A0A8T3T4Z9-F1
#
_cell.length_a   1.000
_cell.length_b   1.000
_cell.length_c   1.000
_cell.angle_alpha   90.00
_cell.angle_beta   90.00
_cell.angle_gamma   90.00
#
_symmetry.space_group_name_H-M   'P 1'
#
loop_
_entity.id
_entity.type
_entity.pdbx_description
1 polymer ?
#
loop_
_entity_poly.entity_id
_entity_poly.type
_entity_poly.pdbx_seq_one_letter_code
_entity_poly.pdbx_strand_id
1 'polypeptide(L)'
;MDLERLFLGAFGALVGVIGWLFVGIYIQRRQFDRQARDAARAVYFELLSNELNVQTALEFGAFGQLSRSTFERLLPELSTWLPATELQALVIAYMGHAGYQQAAEDTSVPEELRRRALAALREAHGTALGALRARAFTRAEVEQMAANATAAEQRALEGTQGAEA
;
A
#
# COMPACT_ATOMS: atom_id res chain seq x y z
N MET A 1 -53.91 35.21 -4.72
CA MET A 1 -52.89 34.39 -5.40
C MET A 1 -52.05 33.71 -4.33
N ASP A 2 -52.09 32.38 -4.26
CA ASP A 2 -51.21 31.55 -3.42
C ASP A 2 -49.77 31.45 -3.98
N LEU A 3 -49.37 32.37 -4.86
CA LEU A 3 -48.08 32.34 -5.55
C LEU A 3 -46.91 32.49 -4.58
N GLU A 4 -47.08 33.29 -3.52
CA GLU A 4 -46.10 33.42 -2.43
C GLU A 4 -45.96 32.14 -1.61
N ARG A 5 -47.06 31.44 -1.34
CA ARG A 5 -47.03 30.15 -0.62
C ARG A 5 -46.42 29.05 -1.48
N LEU A 6 -46.72 29.05 -2.78
CA LEU A 6 -46.16 28.12 -3.74
C LEU A 6 -44.66 28.38 -3.95
N PHE A 7 -44.24 29.65 -4.00
CA PHE A 7 -42.84 30.05 -4.08
C PHE A 7 -42.07 29.67 -2.80
N LEU A 8 -42.64 29.92 -1.63
CA LEU A 8 -42.03 29.55 -0.34
C LEU A 8 -41.91 28.02 -0.20
N GLY A 9 -42.94 27.27 -0.61
CA GLY A 9 -42.92 25.81 -0.63
C GLY A 9 -41.90 25.24 -1.63
N ALA A 10 -41.83 25.80 -2.84
CA ALA A 10 -40.86 25.41 -3.86
C ALA A 10 -39.42 25.74 -3.44
N PHE A 11 -39.20 26.89 -2.79
CA PHE A 11 -37.90 27.27 -2.25
C PHE A 11 -37.46 26.32 -1.13
N GLY A 12 -38.37 25.96 -0.22
CA GLY A 12 -38.10 24.97 0.84
C GLY A 12 -37.74 23.59 0.27
N ALA A 13 -38.47 23.13 -0.75
CA ALA A 13 -38.17 21.87 -1.43
C ALA A 13 -36.80 21.92 -2.14
N LEU A 14 -36.48 23.01 -2.83
CA LEU A 14 -35.20 23.20 -3.51
C LEU A 14 -34.02 23.17 -2.52
N VAL A 15 -34.12 23.92 -1.42
CA VAL A 15 -33.09 23.92 -0.36
C VAL A 15 -32.97 22.53 0.27
N GLY A 16 -34.09 21.82 0.47
CA GLY A 16 -34.09 20.44 0.95
C GLY A 16 -33.34 19.48 0.02
N VAL A 17 -33.59 19.54 -1.29
CA VAL A 17 -32.91 18.71 -2.29
C VAL A 17 -31.40 19.02 -2.33
N ILE A 18 -31.03 20.30 -2.34
CA ILE A 18 -29.62 20.71 -2.32
C ILE A 18 -28.93 20.20 -1.04
N GLY A 19 -29.57 20.34 0.13
CA GLY A 19 -29.06 19.84 1.39
C GLY A 19 -28.79 18.33 1.37
N TRP A 20 -29.75 17.54 0.86
CA TRP A 20 -29.59 16.09 0.73
C TRP A 20 -28.50 15.69 -0.28
N LEU A 21 -28.36 16.42 -1.38
CA LEU A 21 -27.27 16.19 -2.35
C LEU A 21 -25.90 16.40 -1.69
N PHE A 22 -25.73 17.45 -0.89
CA PHE A 22 -24.49 17.68 -0.15
C PHE A 22 -24.18 16.55 0.85
N VAL A 23 -25.20 16.07 1.57
CA VAL A 23 -25.04 14.93 2.48
C VAL A 23 -24.63 13.67 1.70
N GLY A 24 -25.26 13.41 0.56
CA GLY A 24 -24.91 12.29 -0.32
C GLY A 24 -23.46 12.34 -0.78
N ILE A 25 -23.01 13.49 -1.30
CA ILE A 25 -21.63 13.72 -1.74
C ILE A 25 -20.64 13.54 -0.58
N TYR A 26 -20.98 14.05 0.61
CA TYR A 26 -20.14 13.94 1.79
C TYR A 26 -19.93 12.49 2.23
N ILE A 27 -21.02 11.71 2.33
CA ILE A 27 -20.96 10.29 2.72
C ILE A 27 -20.20 9.49 1.67
N GLN A 28 -20.50 9.71 0.39
CA GLN A 28 -19.86 9.03 -0.73
C GLN A 28 -18.34 9.27 -0.74
N ARG A 29 -17.90 10.52 -0.58
CA ARG A 29 -16.48 10.87 -0.50
C ARG A 29 -15.78 10.14 0.66
N ARG A 30 -16.42 10.10 1.83
CA ARG A 30 -15.88 9.40 3.00
C ARG A 30 -15.77 7.89 2.79
N GLN A 31 -16.71 7.29 2.07
CA GLN A 31 -16.65 5.87 1.74
C GLN A 31 -15.52 5.57 0.75
N PHE A 32 -15.36 6.38 -0.29
CA PHE A 32 -14.24 6.25 -1.23
C PHE A 32 -12.88 6.38 -0.55
N ASP A 33 -12.71 7.38 0.33
CA ASP A 33 -11.46 7.57 1.07
C ASP A 33 -11.13 6.37 1.96
N ARG A 34 -12.13 5.74 2.59
CA ARG A 34 -11.94 4.53 3.40
C ARG A 34 -11.56 3.33 2.52
N GLN A 35 -12.32 3.10 1.45
CA GLN A 35 -12.05 2.00 0.53
C GLN A 35 -10.66 2.09 -0.08
N ALA A 36 -10.24 3.28 -0.51
CA ALA A 36 -8.91 3.49 -1.06
C ALA A 36 -7.81 3.30 -0.01
N ARG A 37 -8.04 3.73 1.24
CA ARG A 37 -7.11 3.47 2.35
C ARG A 37 -6.97 1.98 2.63
N ASP A 38 -8.07 1.24 2.67
CA ASP A 38 -8.04 -0.21 2.91
C ASP A 38 -7.37 -0.95 1.74
N ALA A 39 -7.59 -0.50 0.51
CA ALA A 39 -6.89 -0.98 -0.67
C ALA A 39 -5.37 -0.75 -0.57
N ALA A 40 -4.97 0.46 -0.18
CA ALA A 40 -3.57 0.82 0.02
C ALA A 40 -2.90 -0.01 1.12
N ARG A 41 -3.61 -0.35 2.20
CA ARG A 41 -3.12 -1.25 3.25
C ARG A 41 -2.93 -2.68 2.74
N ALA A 42 -3.87 -3.18 1.95
CA ALA A 42 -3.76 -4.52 1.36
C ALA A 42 -2.52 -4.61 0.44
N VAL A 43 -2.32 -3.61 -0.41
CA VAL A 43 -1.14 -3.51 -1.28
C VAL A 43 0.13 -3.29 -0.47
N TYR A 44 0.10 -2.52 0.61
CA TYR A 44 1.24 -2.33 1.51
C TYR A 44 1.75 -3.67 2.07
N PHE A 45 0.85 -4.55 2.54
CA PHE A 45 1.27 -5.83 3.11
C PHE A 45 1.72 -6.85 2.04
N GLU A 46 1.12 -6.85 0.85
CA GLU A 46 1.64 -7.64 -0.28
C GLU A 46 3.06 -7.18 -0.64
N LEU A 47 3.26 -5.87 -0.77
CA LEU A 47 4.55 -5.29 -1.12
C LEU A 47 5.61 -5.51 -0.04
N LEU A 48 5.22 -5.46 1.25
CA LEU A 48 6.10 -5.77 2.37
C LEU A 48 6.55 -7.24 2.33
N SER A 49 5.63 -8.16 2.04
CA SER A 49 5.98 -9.58 1.85
C SER A 49 6.93 -9.79 0.68
N ASN A 50 6.73 -9.07 -0.43
CA ASN A 50 7.62 -9.11 -1.58
C ASN A 50 9.01 -8.55 -1.23
N GLU A 51 9.09 -7.42 -0.51
CA GLU A 51 10.36 -6.84 -0.07
C GLU A 51 11.15 -7.85 0.79
N LEU A 52 10.49 -8.55 1.72
CA LEU A 52 11.13 -9.59 2.51
C LEU A 52 11.71 -10.71 1.64
N ASN A 53 10.96 -11.18 0.63
CA ASN A 53 11.46 -12.18 -0.32
C ASN A 53 12.65 -11.66 -1.17
N VAL A 54 12.65 -10.37 -1.50
CA VAL A 54 13.79 -9.73 -2.19
C VAL A 54 14.99 -9.64 -1.25
N GLN A 55 14.80 -9.28 0.01
CA GLN A 55 15.86 -9.23 1.01
C GLN A 55 16.44 -10.63 1.28
N THR A 56 15.60 -11.65 1.45
CA THR A 56 16.05 -13.04 1.61
C THR A 56 16.85 -13.53 0.41
N ALA A 57 16.43 -13.19 -0.82
CA ALA A 57 17.19 -13.51 -2.02
C ALA A 57 18.54 -12.78 -2.07
N LEU A 58 18.58 -11.52 -1.64
CA LEU A 58 19.81 -10.71 -1.61
C LEU A 58 20.81 -11.21 -0.57
N GLU A 59 20.35 -11.63 0.60
CA GLU A 59 21.18 -12.03 1.74
C GLU A 59 21.60 -13.51 1.65
N PHE A 60 20.68 -14.38 1.24
CA PHE A 60 20.86 -15.83 1.31
C PHE A 60 20.80 -16.54 -0.05
N GLY A 61 20.51 -15.82 -1.14
CA GLY A 61 20.32 -16.43 -2.46
C GLY A 61 19.06 -17.31 -2.56
N ALA A 62 18.18 -17.26 -1.57
CA ALA A 62 16.93 -18.03 -1.53
C ALA A 62 15.79 -17.19 -2.10
N PHE A 63 15.27 -17.60 -3.26
CA PHE A 63 14.23 -16.86 -3.98
C PHE A 63 12.83 -17.37 -3.59
N GLY A 64 12.02 -16.47 -3.04
CA GLY A 64 10.60 -16.70 -2.75
C GLY A 64 9.71 -16.26 -3.91
N GLN A 65 8.41 -16.59 -3.86
CA GLN A 65 7.46 -16.11 -4.87
C GLN A 65 7.07 -14.65 -4.58
N LEU A 66 7.07 -13.81 -5.63
CA LEU A 66 6.52 -12.45 -5.56
C LEU A 66 5.08 -12.44 -6.09
N SER A 67 4.16 -11.79 -5.37
CA SER A 67 2.77 -11.61 -5.81
C SER A 67 2.56 -10.21 -6.37
N ARG A 68 1.71 -10.11 -7.40
CA ARG A 68 1.18 -8.83 -7.92
C ARG A 68 -0.35 -8.77 -7.92
N SER A 69 -0.99 -9.83 -7.43
CA SER A 69 -2.43 -10.05 -7.60
C SER A 69 -3.27 -9.01 -6.88
N THR A 70 -2.84 -8.57 -5.70
CA THR A 70 -3.55 -7.56 -4.91
C THR A 70 -3.41 -6.20 -5.55
N PHE A 71 -2.19 -5.84 -5.99
CA PHE A 71 -1.95 -4.59 -6.71
C PHE A 71 -2.73 -4.49 -8.01
N GLU A 72 -2.69 -5.50 -8.88
CA GLU A 72 -3.42 -5.49 -10.16
C GLU A 72 -4.93 -5.33 -9.95
N ARG A 73 -5.48 -6.01 -8.94
CA ARG A 73 -6.90 -5.96 -8.61
C ARG A 73 -7.33 -4.60 -8.04
N LEU A 74 -6.47 -3.93 -7.28
CA LEU A 74 -6.78 -2.68 -6.57
C LEU A 74 -6.19 -1.43 -7.23
N LEU A 75 -5.55 -1.58 -8.39
CA LEU A 75 -4.97 -0.49 -9.16
C LEU A 75 -5.98 0.62 -9.47
N PRO A 76 -7.25 0.34 -9.83
CA PRO A 76 -8.22 1.41 -10.09
C PRO A 76 -8.46 2.31 -8.87
N GLU A 77 -8.67 1.73 -7.69
CA GLU A 77 -8.86 2.46 -6.43
C GLU A 77 -7.63 3.29 -6.08
N LEU A 78 -6.44 2.69 -6.23
CA LEU A 78 -5.18 3.39 -5.97
C LEU A 78 -4.93 4.53 -6.95
N SER A 79 -5.21 4.35 -8.24
CA SER A 79 -4.99 5.38 -9.26
C SER A 79 -5.85 6.62 -9.07
N THR A 80 -7.02 6.45 -8.45
CA THR A 80 -7.93 7.57 -8.16
C THR A 80 -7.51 8.32 -6.90
N TRP A 81 -6.81 7.64 -5.99
CA TRP A 81 -6.53 8.15 -4.65
C TRP A 81 -5.08 8.61 -4.43
N LEU A 82 -4.13 7.99 -5.13
CA LEU A 82 -2.70 8.33 -5.07
C LEU A 82 -2.33 9.39 -6.11
N PRO A 83 -1.41 10.32 -5.79
CA PRO A 83 -0.74 11.16 -6.77
C PRO A 83 0.07 10.31 -7.74
N ALA A 84 0.27 10.83 -8.96
CA ALA A 84 0.99 10.14 -10.02
C ALA A 84 2.41 9.71 -9.60
N THR A 85 3.12 10.53 -8.83
CA THR A 85 4.49 10.23 -8.37
C THR A 85 4.54 9.04 -7.41
N GLU A 86 3.58 8.93 -6.51
CA GLU A 86 3.48 7.81 -5.58
C GLU A 86 3.05 6.54 -6.30
N LEU A 87 2.07 6.65 -7.21
CA LEU A 87 1.63 5.54 -8.06
C LEU A 87 2.78 5.01 -8.92
N GLN A 88 3.61 5.91 -9.48
CA GLN A 88 4.80 5.54 -10.24
C GLN A 88 5.77 4.72 -9.41
N ALA A 89 6.00 5.08 -8.14
CA ALA A 89 6.87 4.31 -7.24
C ALA A 89 6.37 2.87 -7.06
N LEU A 90 5.06 2.67 -6.88
CA LEU A 90 4.46 1.33 -6.82
C LEU A 90 4.70 0.57 -8.13
N VAL A 91 4.41 1.18 -9.27
CA VAL A 91 4.59 0.56 -10.59
C VAL A 91 6.04 0.12 -10.80
N ILE A 92 7.02 0.95 -10.44
CA ILE A 92 8.44 0.62 -10.56
C ILE A 92 8.79 -0.60 -9.69
N ALA A 93 8.29 -0.66 -8.44
CA ALA A 93 8.53 -1.80 -7.56
C ALA A 93 7.97 -3.11 -8.14
N TYR A 94 6.73 -3.08 -8.66
CA TYR A 94 6.08 -4.27 -9.24
C TYR A 94 6.65 -4.68 -10.61
N MET A 95 7.07 -3.72 -11.46
CA MET A 95 7.73 -4.04 -12.73
C MET A 95 9.07 -4.75 -12.52
N GLY A 96 9.75 -4.46 -11.41
CA GLY A 96 10.99 -5.11 -11.03
C GLY A 96 10.88 -6.62 -10.76
N HIS A 97 9.66 -7.17 -10.64
CA HIS A 97 9.44 -8.61 -10.44
C HIS A 97 9.96 -9.44 -11.63
N ALA A 98 9.91 -8.92 -12.85
CA ALA A 98 10.48 -9.61 -14.01
C ALA A 98 12.01 -9.77 -13.85
N GLY A 99 12.69 -8.71 -13.38
CA GLY A 99 14.12 -8.75 -13.07
C GLY A 99 14.44 -9.70 -11.92
N TYR A 100 13.57 -9.81 -10.92
CA TYR A 100 13.70 -10.78 -9.84
C TYR A 100 13.62 -12.23 -10.33
N GLN A 101 12.64 -12.54 -11.19
CA GLN A 101 12.50 -13.87 -11.78
C GLN A 101 13.70 -14.22 -12.66
N GLN A 102 14.17 -13.29 -13.50
CA GLN A 102 15.38 -13.49 -14.28
C GLN A 102 16.59 -13.76 -13.37
N ALA A 103 16.74 -13.01 -12.27
CA ALA A 103 17.83 -13.22 -11.31
C ALA A 103 17.78 -14.58 -10.61
N ALA A 104 16.59 -15.18 -10.47
CA ALA A 104 16.40 -16.50 -9.88
C ALA A 104 16.76 -17.63 -10.86
N GLU A 105 16.43 -17.47 -12.14
CA GLU A 105 16.58 -18.50 -13.16
C GLU A 105 17.94 -18.46 -13.87
N ASP A 106 18.47 -17.26 -14.11
CA ASP A 106 19.65 -17.06 -14.93
C ASP A 106 20.94 -17.10 -14.10
N THR A 107 21.60 -18.26 -14.13
CA THR A 107 22.90 -18.46 -13.47
C THR A 107 24.08 -17.90 -14.27
N SER A 108 23.86 -17.43 -15.51
CA SER A 108 24.92 -16.83 -16.34
C SER A 108 25.22 -15.38 -15.97
N VAL A 109 24.32 -14.72 -15.23
CA VAL A 109 24.50 -13.35 -14.75
C VAL A 109 25.58 -13.33 -13.65
N PRO A 110 26.59 -12.44 -13.77
CA PRO A 110 27.60 -12.26 -12.73
C PRO A 110 26.96 -11.96 -11.36
N GLU A 111 27.46 -12.60 -10.30
CA GLU A 111 26.87 -12.48 -8.97
C GLU A 111 26.79 -11.02 -8.49
N GLU A 112 27.83 -10.22 -8.76
CA GLU A 112 27.84 -8.79 -8.40
C GLU A 112 26.70 -8.01 -9.08
N LEU A 113 26.43 -8.31 -10.36
CA LEU A 113 25.36 -7.66 -11.11
C LEU A 113 23.99 -8.08 -10.57
N ARG A 114 23.83 -9.37 -10.25
CA ARG A 114 22.62 -9.91 -9.62
C ARG A 114 22.35 -9.25 -8.27
N ARG A 115 23.37 -9.15 -7.40
CA ARG A 115 23.26 -8.48 -6.09
C ARG A 115 22.90 -7.01 -6.24
N ARG A 116 23.51 -6.31 -7.19
CA ARG A 116 23.20 -4.89 -7.46
C ARG A 116 21.76 -4.70 -7.95
N ALA A 117 21.27 -5.60 -8.81
CA ALA A 117 19.89 -5.56 -9.28
C ALA A 117 18.89 -5.82 -8.14
N LEU A 118 19.15 -6.82 -7.28
CA LEU A 118 18.32 -7.11 -6.11
C LEU A 118 18.32 -5.96 -5.09
N ALA A 119 19.47 -5.30 -4.89
CA ALA A 119 19.55 -4.12 -4.03
C ALA A 119 18.71 -2.95 -4.57
N ALA A 120 18.79 -2.67 -5.87
CA ALA A 120 17.96 -1.64 -6.52
C ALA A 120 16.47 -1.98 -6.44
N LEU A 121 16.10 -3.26 -6.60
CA LEU A 121 14.72 -3.71 -6.45
C LEU A 121 14.20 -3.50 -5.02
N ARG A 122 15.02 -3.81 -4.01
CA ARG A 122 14.70 -3.55 -2.61
C ARG A 122 14.51 -2.06 -2.34
N GLU A 123 15.36 -1.20 -2.89
CA GLU A 123 15.22 0.26 -2.76
C GLU A 123 13.91 0.76 -3.38
N ALA A 124 13.52 0.23 -4.54
CA ALA A 124 12.22 0.54 -5.16
C ALA A 124 11.04 0.11 -4.28
N HIS A 125 11.11 -1.10 -3.68
CA HIS A 125 10.11 -1.56 -2.72
C HIS A 125 10.03 -0.65 -1.50
N GLY A 126 11.17 -0.30 -0.90
CA GLY A 126 11.23 0.61 0.25
C GLY A 126 10.63 1.97 -0.04
N THR A 127 10.89 2.52 -1.23
CA THR A 127 10.31 3.79 -1.69
C THR A 127 8.78 3.70 -1.78
N ALA A 128 8.26 2.66 -2.43
CA ALA A 128 6.82 2.45 -2.58
C ALA A 128 6.12 2.16 -1.24
N LEU A 129 6.77 1.40 -0.35
CA LEU A 129 6.29 1.18 1.03
C LEU A 129 6.24 2.48 1.83
N GLY A 130 7.25 3.34 1.68
CA GLY A 130 7.26 4.67 2.29
C GLY A 130 6.07 5.52 1.84
N ALA A 131 5.80 5.55 0.53
CA ALA A 131 4.66 6.28 -0.04
C ALA A 131 3.31 5.75 0.49
N LEU A 132 3.11 4.44 0.50
CA LEU A 132 1.90 3.82 1.05
C LEU A 132 1.76 4.06 2.54
N ARG A 133 2.85 3.91 3.31
CA ARG A 133 2.85 4.09 4.77
C ARG A 133 2.40 5.50 5.16
N ALA A 134 2.91 6.52 4.46
CA ALA A 134 2.62 7.92 4.75
C ALA A 134 1.14 8.30 4.58
N ARG A 135 0.38 7.58 3.75
CA ARG A 135 -1.03 7.90 3.43
C ARG A 135 -2.04 6.92 3.97
N ALA A 136 -1.70 5.63 3.96
CA ALA A 136 -2.62 4.56 4.30
C ALA A 136 -2.76 4.38 5.82
N PHE A 137 -1.80 4.89 6.59
CA PHE A 137 -1.75 4.72 8.04
C PHE A 137 -1.73 6.06 8.75
N THR A 138 -2.37 6.10 9.89
CA THR A 138 -2.22 7.17 10.87
C THR A 138 -0.87 7.06 11.57
N ARG A 139 -0.40 8.15 12.13
CA ARG A 139 0.85 8.17 12.90
C ARG A 139 0.85 7.14 14.05
N ALA A 140 -0.27 7.02 14.76
CA ALA A 140 -0.43 6.06 15.85
C ALA A 140 -0.32 4.61 15.37
N GLU A 141 -0.91 4.28 14.21
CA GLU A 141 -0.78 2.95 13.61
C GLU A 141 0.68 2.65 13.21
N VAL A 142 1.39 3.63 12.65
CA VAL A 142 2.82 3.48 12.29
C VAL A 142 3.68 3.26 13.55
N GLU A 143 3.45 4.04 14.61
CA GLU A 143 4.15 3.89 15.88
C GLU A 143 3.88 2.51 16.51
N GLN A 144 2.63 2.04 16.47
CA GLN A 144 2.27 0.71 16.96
C GLN A 144 2.91 -0.41 16.15
N MET A 145 2.95 -0.29 14.82
CA MET A 145 3.64 -1.26 13.96
C MET A 145 5.14 -1.33 14.26
N ALA A 146 5.78 -0.18 14.49
CA ALA A 146 7.20 -0.15 14.87
C ALA A 146 7.44 -0.82 16.23
N ALA A 147 6.57 -0.56 17.23
CA ALA A 147 6.66 -1.20 18.54
C ALA A 147 6.43 -2.72 18.47
N ASN A 148 5.53 -3.18 17.60
CA ASN A 148 5.29 -4.61 17.39
C ASN A 148 6.51 -5.30 16.73
N ALA A 149 7.18 -4.62 15.79
CA ALA A 149 8.38 -5.14 15.14
C ALA A 149 9.53 -5.30 16.14
N THR A 150 9.79 -4.30 16.98
CA THR A 150 10.84 -4.39 18.01
C THR A 150 10.53 -5.45 19.07
N ALA A 151 9.28 -5.57 19.49
CA ALA A 151 8.86 -6.62 20.42
C ALA A 151 9.00 -8.03 19.82
N ALA A 152 8.73 -8.19 18.52
CA ALA A 152 8.92 -9.47 17.83
C ALA A 152 10.41 -9.85 17.74
N GLU A 153 11.29 -8.89 17.45
CA GLU A 153 12.74 -9.10 17.40
C GLU A 153 13.29 -9.50 18.77
N GLN A 154 12.86 -8.83 19.85
CA GLN A 154 13.27 -9.17 21.22
C GLN A 154 12.85 -10.60 21.60
N ARG A 155 11.61 -11.01 21.29
CA ARG A 155 11.15 -12.39 21.54
C ARG A 155 11.94 -13.43 20.76
N ALA A 156 12.34 -13.13 19.53
CA ALA A 156 13.15 -14.04 18.73
C ALA A 156 14.52 -14.27 19.38
N LEU A 157 15.15 -13.20 19.90
CA LEU A 157 16.44 -13.26 20.58
C LEU A 157 16.37 -14.02 21.92
N GLU A 158 15.32 -13.78 22.71
CA GLU A 158 15.09 -14.50 23.98
C GLU A 158 14.80 -16.00 23.76
N GLY A 159 14.04 -16.33 22.72
CA GLY A 159 13.73 -17.72 22.34
C GLY A 159 14.96 -18.52 21.91
N THR A 160 15.95 -17.87 21.29
CA THR A 160 17.24 -18.51 20.96
C THR A 160 18.14 -18.72 22.16
N GLN A 161 18.07 -17.86 23.19
CA GLN A 161 18.89 -18.01 24.41
C GLN A 161 18.35 -19.09 25.37
N GLY A 162 17.04 -19.35 25.37
CA GLY A 162 16.43 -20.42 26.17
C GLY A 162 16.56 -21.83 25.59
N ALA A 163 17.00 -21.97 24.34
CA ALA A 163 17.17 -23.27 23.66
C ALA A 163 18.59 -23.87 23.85
N GLU A 164 19.53 -23.09 24.37
CA GLU A 164 20.93 -23.50 24.63
C GLU A 164 21.22 -23.76 26.13
N ALA A 165 20.22 -23.72 27.00
CA ALA A 165 20.31 -23.99 28.45
C ALA A 165 19.63 -25.31 28.83
#